data_AF-A0A7J5ZQD5-F1
#
_entry.id   AF-A0A7J5ZQD5-F1
#
_cell.length_a   1.000
_cell.length_b   1.000
_cell.length_c   1.000
_cell.angle_alpha   90.00
_cell.angle_beta   90.00
_cell.angle_gamma   90.00
#
_symmetry.space_group_name_H-M   'P 1'
#
loop_
_entity.id
_entity.type
_entity.pdbx_description
1 polymer ?
#
loop_
_entity_poly.entity_id
_entity_poly.type
_entity_poly.pdbx_seq_one_letter_code
_entity_poly.pdbx_strand_id
1 'polypeptide(L)'
;MAHTPAQLLRDYLTDWRIHQNRLVTKEGHCNIEYSNVQYKKWFSFMQDIWTTLVEIHWTFLMFFFVSSFILSWFVFALFWYWVGGTNGDLWWQNPPANHSACVVNVYDLTTAFLYSLETQTFIAYGSRAITTFCPGAVAIYVFQVPL
;
A
#
# COMPACT_ATOMS: atom_id res chain seq x y z
N MET A 1 25.36 -30.98 50.01
CA MET A 1 26.48 -30.03 49.92
C MET A 1 25.88 -28.68 49.57
N ALA A 2 25.93 -27.69 50.47
CA ALA A 2 25.34 -26.39 50.23
C ALA A 2 26.27 -25.56 49.33
N HIS A 3 25.77 -25.13 48.18
CA HIS A 3 26.52 -24.25 47.28
C HIS A 3 26.75 -22.91 47.98
N THR A 4 27.99 -22.45 47.97
CA THR A 4 28.33 -21.12 48.49
C THR A 4 27.86 -20.04 47.51
N PRO A 5 27.46 -18.85 47.99
CA PRO A 5 26.94 -17.78 47.13
C PRO A 5 27.93 -17.37 46.02
N ALA A 6 29.24 -17.48 46.29
CA ALA A 6 30.28 -17.24 45.30
C ALA A 6 30.34 -18.29 44.17
N GLN A 7 29.92 -19.54 44.42
CA GLN A 7 29.81 -20.58 43.39
C GLN A 7 28.59 -20.34 42.51
N LEU A 8 27.45 -20.03 43.13
CA LEU A 8 26.18 -19.75 42.45
C LEU A 8 26.30 -18.55 41.49
N LEU A 9 27.01 -17.51 41.93
CA LEU A 9 27.29 -16.33 41.12
C LEU A 9 28.24 -16.64 39.96
N ARG A 10 29.20 -17.53 40.17
CA ARG A 10 30.12 -17.99 39.13
C ARG A 10 29.37 -18.79 38.07
N ASP A 11 28.51 -19.71 38.49
CA ASP A 11 27.67 -20.54 37.61
C ASP A 11 26.73 -19.68 36.76
N TYR A 12 26.06 -18.69 37.36
CA TYR A 12 25.25 -17.70 36.65
C TYR A 12 26.03 -16.91 35.59
N LEU A 13 27.24 -16.46 35.91
CA LEU A 13 28.07 -15.71 34.96
C LEU A 13 28.55 -16.60 33.80
N THR A 14 28.88 -17.87 34.05
CA THR A 14 29.20 -18.82 32.98
C THR A 14 28.01 -19.05 32.07
N ASP A 15 26.81 -19.25 32.61
CA ASP A 15 25.62 -19.51 31.81
C ASP A 15 25.22 -18.27 30.96
N TRP A 16 25.38 -17.07 31.52
CA TRP A 16 25.18 -15.82 30.78
C TRP A 16 26.20 -15.65 29.64
N ARG A 17 27.48 -15.96 29.89
CA ARG A 17 28.53 -15.91 28.86
C ARG A 17 28.30 -16.94 27.75
N ILE A 18 27.86 -18.15 28.09
CA ILE A 18 27.51 -19.19 27.11
C ILE A 18 26.32 -18.72 26.26
N HIS A 19 25.29 -18.13 26.87
CA HIS A 19 24.15 -17.59 26.14
C HIS A 19 24.53 -16.44 25.20
N GLN A 20 25.41 -15.53 25.62
CA GLN A 20 25.90 -14.42 24.79
C GLN A 20 26.76 -14.88 23.60
N ASN A 21 27.60 -15.91 23.79
CA ASN A 21 28.49 -16.41 22.75
C ASN A 21 27.84 -17.46 21.83
N ARG A 22 26.59 -17.84 22.08
CA ARG A 22 25.90 -18.88 21.31
C ARG A 22 25.39 -18.32 19.99
N LEU A 23 25.90 -18.87 18.88
CA LEU A 23 25.53 -18.46 17.52
C LEU A 23 24.07 -18.79 17.14
N VAL A 24 23.51 -19.87 17.67
CA VAL A 24 22.13 -20.32 17.38
C VAL A 24 21.40 -20.63 18.67
N THR A 25 20.21 -20.08 18.88
CA THR A 25 19.41 -20.34 20.07
C THR A 25 18.84 -21.76 20.07
N LYS A 26 18.43 -22.28 21.23
CA LYS A 26 17.71 -23.57 21.29
C LYS A 26 16.40 -23.56 20.48
N GLU A 27 15.87 -22.38 20.19
CA GLU A 27 14.69 -22.13 19.36
C GLU A 27 15.02 -22.01 17.87
N GLY A 28 16.31 -22.14 17.49
CA GLY A 28 16.76 -22.12 16.10
C GLY A 28 17.06 -20.73 15.53
N HIS A 29 16.95 -19.67 16.33
CA HIS A 29 17.27 -18.32 15.87
C HIS A 29 18.79 -18.08 15.86
N CYS A 30 19.32 -17.56 14.75
CA CYS A 30 20.73 -17.17 14.65
C CYS A 30 20.96 -15.82 15.37
N ASN A 31 21.85 -15.80 16.36
CA ASN A 31 22.29 -14.61 17.09
C ASN A 31 23.53 -14.00 16.42
N ILE A 32 23.40 -13.65 15.13
CA ILE A 32 24.48 -13.10 14.31
C ILE A 32 24.00 -11.74 13.82
N GLU A 33 24.60 -10.67 14.35
CA GLU A 33 24.33 -9.32 13.88
C GLU A 33 25.26 -9.01 12.70
N TYR A 34 24.67 -8.76 11.52
CA TYR A 34 25.44 -8.40 10.34
C TYR A 34 25.94 -6.96 10.46
N SER A 35 27.14 -6.77 11.02
CA SER A 35 27.83 -5.49 11.04
C SER A 35 28.47 -5.21 9.67
N ASN A 36 28.36 -3.97 9.20
CA ASN A 36 29.01 -3.45 7.98
C ASN A 36 28.46 -3.90 6.61
N VAL A 37 27.16 -4.22 6.51
CA VAL A 37 26.51 -4.44 5.21
C VAL A 37 26.26 -3.10 4.51
N GLN A 38 27.20 -2.66 3.67
CA GLN A 38 27.14 -1.45 2.85
C GLN A 38 26.17 -1.53 1.66
N TYR A 39 25.34 -2.58 1.56
CA TYR A 39 24.26 -2.59 0.58
C TYR A 39 23.32 -1.43 0.88
N LYS A 40 23.00 -0.62 -0.12
CA LYS A 40 21.91 0.36 -0.06
C LYS A 40 20.65 -0.40 0.34
N LYS A 41 20.33 -0.43 1.65
CA LYS A 41 19.37 -1.36 2.28
C LYS A 41 18.03 -1.44 1.54
N TRP A 42 17.61 -0.32 0.95
CA TRP A 42 16.36 -0.24 0.20
C TRP A 42 16.42 -0.88 -1.20
N PHE A 43 17.50 -0.70 -1.96
CA PHE A 43 17.61 -1.26 -3.32
C PHE A 43 17.75 -2.78 -3.33
N SER A 44 18.50 -3.35 -2.38
CA SER A 44 18.59 -4.81 -2.26
C SER A 44 17.26 -5.44 -1.84
N PHE A 45 16.51 -4.76 -0.97
CA PHE A 45 15.18 -5.18 -0.54
C PHE A 45 14.16 -5.12 -1.69
N MET A 46 14.22 -4.08 -2.52
CA MET A 46 13.37 -3.97 -3.71
C MET A 46 13.68 -5.04 -4.77
N GLN A 47 14.93 -5.49 -4.85
CA GLN A 47 15.34 -6.51 -5.81
C GLN A 47 14.75 -7.90 -5.49
N ASP A 48 14.40 -8.13 -4.22
CA ASP A 48 13.79 -9.38 -3.75
C ASP A 48 12.45 -9.14 -3.06
N ILE A 49 11.57 -8.41 -3.76
CA ILE A 49 10.25 -8.01 -3.22
C ILE A 49 9.35 -9.22 -2.93
N TRP A 50 9.50 -10.31 -3.68
CA TRP A 50 8.66 -11.49 -3.51
C TRP A 50 8.94 -12.22 -2.19
N THR A 51 10.21 -12.54 -1.90
CA THR A 51 10.58 -13.21 -0.64
C THR A 51 10.25 -12.33 0.55
N THR A 52 10.56 -11.04 0.43
CA THR A 52 10.22 -10.01 1.41
C THR A 52 8.73 -9.98 1.75
N LEU A 53 7.85 -10.00 0.74
CA LEU A 53 6.40 -9.97 0.94
C LEU A 53 5.89 -11.25 1.61
N VAL A 54 6.55 -12.39 1.40
CA VAL A 54 6.22 -13.67 2.05
C VAL A 54 6.74 -13.72 3.49
N GLU A 55 7.89 -13.11 3.77
CA GLU A 55 8.53 -13.10 5.09
C GLU A 55 7.95 -12.05 6.06
N ILE A 56 7.29 -11.00 5.54
CA ILE A 56 6.73 -9.93 6.39
C ILE A 56 5.53 -10.43 7.22
N HIS A 57 5.34 -9.85 8.41
CA HIS A 57 4.17 -10.17 9.24
C HIS A 57 2.87 -9.84 8.50
N TRP A 58 1.90 -10.76 8.54
CA TRP A 58 0.64 -10.69 7.79
C TRP A 58 -0.14 -9.38 7.99
N THR A 59 -0.05 -8.77 9.18
CA THR A 59 -0.72 -7.51 9.49
C THR A 59 -0.19 -6.35 8.62
N PHE A 60 1.13 -6.30 8.42
CA PHE A 60 1.74 -5.31 7.54
C PHE A 60 1.42 -5.61 6.07
N LEU A 61 1.42 -6.87 5.68
CA LEU A 61 1.03 -7.28 4.33
C LEU A 61 -0.38 -6.79 3.98
N MET A 62 -1.36 -7.02 4.87
CA MET A 62 -2.74 -6.55 4.69
C MET A 62 -2.83 -5.02 4.65
N PHE A 63 -2.06 -4.33 5.49
CA PHE A 63 -2.01 -2.87 5.47
C PHE A 63 -1.50 -2.32 4.13
N PHE A 64 -0.38 -2.86 3.61
CA PHE A 64 0.16 -2.44 2.31
C PHE A 64 -0.79 -2.76 1.16
N PHE A 65 -1.45 -3.91 1.20
CA PHE A 65 -2.46 -4.30 0.21
C PHE A 65 -3.63 -3.32 0.19
N VAL A 66 -4.27 -3.04 1.33
CA VAL A 66 -5.38 -2.09 1.40
C VAL A 66 -4.92 -0.68 1.00
N SER A 67 -3.74 -0.27 1.45
CA SER A 67 -3.17 1.03 1.09
C SER A 67 -2.94 1.16 -0.42
N SER A 68 -2.56 0.09 -1.13
CA SER A 68 -2.35 0.16 -2.58
C SER A 68 -3.66 0.38 -3.33
N PHE A 69 -4.77 -0.26 -2.92
CA PHE A 69 -6.09 -0.02 -3.49
C PHE A 69 -6.61 1.39 -3.22
N ILE A 70 -6.46 1.89 -2.00
CA ILE A 70 -6.89 3.26 -1.69
C ILE A 70 -6.10 4.26 -2.53
N LEU A 71 -4.80 4.04 -2.71
CA LEU A 71 -3.94 4.89 -3.52
C LEU A 71 -4.31 4.82 -5.01
N SER A 72 -4.60 3.63 -5.56
CA SER A 72 -5.04 3.51 -6.96
C SER A 72 -6.35 4.23 -7.19
N TRP A 73 -7.36 4.04 -6.33
CA TRP A 73 -8.64 4.76 -6.42
C TRP A 73 -8.43 6.27 -6.40
N PHE A 74 -7.57 6.76 -5.52
CA PHE A 74 -7.28 8.19 -5.39
C PHE A 74 -6.57 8.76 -6.62
N VAL A 75 -5.55 8.07 -7.15
CA VAL A 75 -4.83 8.51 -8.36
C VAL A 75 -5.79 8.60 -9.55
N PHE A 76 -6.64 7.59 -9.76
CA PHE A 76 -7.63 7.64 -10.82
C PHE A 76 -8.73 8.69 -10.57
N ALA A 77 -9.10 8.95 -9.31
CA ALA A 77 -9.99 10.05 -8.96
C ALA A 77 -9.45 11.41 -9.42
N LEU A 78 -8.14 11.64 -9.28
CA LEU A 78 -7.51 12.86 -9.76
C LEU A 78 -7.56 12.97 -11.29
N PHE A 79 -7.37 11.86 -12.02
CA PHE A 79 -7.53 11.86 -13.48
C PHE A 79 -8.97 12.15 -13.92
N TRP A 80 -9.97 11.58 -13.23
CA TRP A 80 -11.38 11.86 -13.48
C TRP A 80 -11.74 13.32 -13.17
N TYR A 81 -11.28 13.82 -12.03
CA TYR A 81 -11.46 15.21 -11.64
C TYR A 81 -10.80 16.17 -12.63
N TRP A 82 -9.61 15.83 -13.13
CA TRP A 82 -8.92 16.59 -14.16
C TRP A 82 -9.71 16.65 -15.47
N VAL A 83 -10.18 15.51 -15.98
CA VAL A 83 -10.96 15.48 -17.23
C VAL A 83 -12.27 16.25 -17.09
N GLY A 84 -12.99 16.07 -15.99
CA GLY A 84 -14.19 16.85 -15.70
C GLY A 84 -13.90 18.35 -15.63
N GLY A 85 -12.81 18.74 -14.97
CA GLY A 85 -12.38 20.14 -14.90
C GLY A 85 -12.00 20.74 -16.27
N THR A 86 -11.38 19.96 -17.16
CA THR A 86 -11.08 20.43 -18.52
C THR A 86 -12.33 20.54 -19.40
N ASN A 87 -13.35 19.72 -19.16
CA ASN A 87 -14.61 19.75 -19.91
C ASN A 87 -15.60 20.80 -19.40
N GLY A 88 -15.49 21.21 -18.14
CA GLY A 88 -16.44 22.13 -17.51
C GLY A 88 -17.49 21.45 -16.62
N ASP A 89 -17.27 20.20 -16.21
CA ASP A 89 -18.25 19.37 -15.50
C ASP A 89 -18.36 19.71 -14.00
N LEU A 90 -17.40 20.46 -13.45
CA LEU A 90 -17.30 20.67 -12.01
C LEU A 90 -18.31 21.72 -11.53
N TRP A 91 -18.87 21.50 -10.34
CA TRP A 91 -19.89 22.37 -9.74
C TRP A 91 -19.51 23.86 -9.69
N TRP A 92 -18.24 24.15 -9.39
CA TRP A 92 -17.71 25.52 -9.30
C TRP A 92 -17.56 26.22 -10.66
N GLN A 93 -17.66 25.48 -11.77
CA GLN A 93 -17.65 26.01 -13.13
C GLN A 93 -19.05 26.43 -13.61
N ASN A 94 -20.08 26.12 -12.84
CA ASN A 94 -21.48 26.44 -13.12
C ASN A 94 -21.91 26.02 -14.55
N PRO A 95 -21.85 24.71 -14.89
CA PRO A 95 -22.20 24.22 -16.21
C PRO A 95 -23.65 24.55 -16.58
N PRO A 96 -23.93 24.91 -17.85
CA PRO A 96 -25.29 25.17 -18.31
C PRO A 96 -26.16 23.90 -18.28
N ALA A 97 -27.49 24.06 -18.23
CA ALA A 97 -28.42 22.92 -18.14
C ALA A 97 -28.31 21.91 -19.31
N ASN A 98 -27.84 22.36 -20.49
CA ASN A 98 -27.65 21.53 -21.68
C ASN A 98 -26.18 21.06 -21.85
N HIS A 99 -25.38 21.11 -20.79
CA HIS A 99 -23.98 20.71 -20.81
C HIS A 99 -23.83 19.20 -20.99
N SER A 100 -22.91 18.78 -21.87
CA SER A 100 -22.60 17.37 -22.11
C SER A 100 -21.41 16.96 -21.24
N ALA A 101 -21.68 16.27 -20.14
CA ALA A 101 -20.65 15.83 -19.20
C ALA A 101 -19.86 14.62 -19.74
N CYS A 102 -18.57 14.53 -19.41
CA CYS A 102 -17.75 13.35 -19.71
C CYS A 102 -18.20 12.14 -18.87
N VAL A 103 -18.56 12.38 -17.61
CA VAL A 103 -19.12 11.37 -16.69
C VAL A 103 -20.31 11.98 -15.98
N VAL A 104 -21.45 11.29 -16.06
CA VAL A 104 -22.70 11.74 -15.44
C VAL A 104 -22.57 11.66 -13.92
N ASN A 105 -23.05 12.68 -13.22
CA ASN A 105 -23.05 12.78 -11.74
C ASN A 105 -21.65 12.77 -11.09
N VAL A 106 -20.65 13.29 -11.80
CA VAL A 106 -19.31 13.60 -11.27
C VAL A 106 -19.07 15.10 -11.34
N TYR A 107 -19.13 15.78 -10.20
CA TYR A 107 -19.11 17.25 -10.11
C TYR A 107 -18.06 17.79 -9.13
N ASP A 108 -17.39 16.94 -8.36
CA ASP A 108 -16.35 17.29 -7.38
C ASP A 108 -15.34 16.14 -7.20
N LEU A 109 -14.30 16.37 -6.40
CA LEU A 109 -13.28 15.34 -6.13
C LEU A 109 -13.87 14.10 -5.44
N THR A 110 -14.87 14.29 -4.57
CA THR A 110 -15.51 13.20 -3.84
C THR A 110 -16.28 12.28 -4.77
N THR A 111 -17.09 12.86 -5.67
CA THR A 111 -17.83 12.08 -6.68
C THR A 111 -16.91 11.44 -7.71
N ALA A 112 -15.80 12.09 -8.07
CA ALA A 112 -14.76 11.49 -8.90
C ALA A 112 -14.08 10.30 -8.20
N PHE A 113 -13.83 10.39 -6.89
CA PHE A 113 -13.29 9.28 -6.09
C PHE A 113 -14.26 8.10 -6.01
N LEU A 114 -15.54 8.38 -5.74
CA LEU A 114 -16.57 7.32 -5.73
C LEU A 114 -16.69 6.64 -7.10
N TYR A 115 -16.66 7.41 -8.20
CA TYR A 115 -16.68 6.85 -9.54
C TYR A 115 -15.44 5.97 -9.83
N SER A 116 -14.27 6.42 -9.40
CA SER A 116 -13.03 5.64 -9.51
C SER A 116 -13.11 4.31 -8.77
N LEU A 117 -13.56 4.35 -7.50
CA LEU A 117 -13.76 3.16 -6.69
C LEU A 117 -14.77 2.21 -7.34
N GLU A 118 -15.94 2.71 -7.74
CA GLU A 118 -17.01 1.91 -8.36
C GLU A 118 -16.55 1.21 -9.64
N THR A 119 -15.71 1.89 -10.43
CA THR A 119 -15.18 1.37 -11.69
C THR A 119 -14.15 0.26 -11.45
N GLN A 120 -13.16 0.49 -10.59
CA GLN A 120 -12.08 -0.50 -10.35
C GLN A 120 -12.56 -1.72 -9.55
N THR A 121 -13.55 -1.54 -8.67
CA THR A 121 -14.13 -2.64 -7.88
C THR A 121 -15.28 -3.36 -8.60
N PHE A 122 -15.68 -2.88 -9.78
CA PHE A 122 -16.80 -3.41 -10.56
C PHE A 122 -18.16 -3.42 -9.81
N ILE A 123 -18.31 -2.58 -8.78
CA ILE A 123 -19.57 -2.45 -8.03
C ILE A 123 -20.66 -1.84 -8.91
N ALA A 124 -20.31 -0.81 -9.69
CA ALA A 124 -21.15 -0.17 -10.71
C ALA A 124 -22.62 0.05 -10.28
N TYR A 125 -22.88 0.91 -9.28
CA TYR A 125 -24.25 1.20 -8.80
C TYR A 125 -25.18 1.79 -9.88
N GLY A 126 -24.62 2.28 -11.00
CA GLY A 126 -25.37 2.80 -12.14
C GLY A 126 -25.80 4.27 -12.04
N SER A 127 -25.52 4.93 -10.91
CA SER A 127 -25.79 6.36 -10.73
C SER A 127 -24.76 7.26 -11.42
N ARG A 128 -23.53 6.78 -11.61
CA ARG A 128 -22.44 7.46 -12.32
C ARG A 128 -22.05 6.64 -13.54
N ALA A 129 -22.05 7.27 -14.71
CA ALA A 129 -21.83 6.60 -15.98
C ALA A 129 -20.97 7.44 -16.91
N ILE A 130 -19.99 6.81 -17.54
CA ILE A 130 -19.16 7.42 -18.58
C ILE A 130 -19.99 7.68 -19.84
N THR A 131 -19.74 8.81 -20.49
CA THR A 131 -20.33 9.15 -21.79
C THR A 131 -19.28 9.03 -22.91
N THR A 132 -19.73 8.98 -24.15
CA THR A 132 -18.86 8.94 -25.33
C THR A 132 -18.36 10.33 -25.76
N PHE A 133 -18.73 11.39 -25.05
CA PHE A 133 -18.44 12.77 -25.44
C PHE A 133 -16.94 13.10 -25.34
N CYS A 134 -16.25 12.51 -24.37
CA CYS A 134 -14.84 12.80 -24.08
C CYS A 134 -13.95 11.58 -24.39
N PRO A 135 -13.15 11.60 -25.47
CA PRO A 135 -12.22 10.51 -25.77
C PRO A 135 -11.20 10.27 -24.66
N GLY A 136 -10.78 11.34 -23.96
CA GLY A 136 -9.88 11.25 -22.81
C GLY A 136 -10.48 10.46 -21.64
N ALA A 137 -11.78 10.59 -21.39
CA ALA A 137 -12.49 9.79 -20.39
C ALA A 137 -12.45 8.30 -20.75
N VAL A 138 -12.71 7.96 -22.02
CA VAL A 138 -12.65 6.57 -22.50
C VAL A 138 -11.25 5.98 -22.34
N ALA A 139 -10.21 6.75 -22.65
CA ALA A 139 -8.83 6.32 -22.45
C ALA A 139 -8.53 6.01 -20.98
N ILE A 140 -8.90 6.91 -20.05
CA ILE A 140 -8.73 6.69 -18.60
C ILE A 140 -9.44 5.41 -18.17
N TYR A 141 -10.69 5.22 -18.59
CA TYR A 141 -11.47 4.02 -18.27
C TYR A 141 -10.79 2.73 -18.71
N VAL A 142 -10.28 2.69 -19.96
CA VAL A 142 -9.57 1.53 -20.50
C VAL A 142 -8.30 1.20 -19.70
N PHE A 143 -7.58 2.21 -19.21
CA PHE A 143 -6.41 2.00 -18.36
C PHE A 143 -6.78 1.62 -16.93
N GLN A 144 -7.89 2.13 -16.39
CA GLN A 144 -8.27 1.91 -15.00
C GLN A 144 -8.79 0.49 -14.74
N VAL A 145 -9.63 -0.05 -15.62
CA VAL A 145 -10.28 -1.36 -15.46
C VAL A 145 -9.29 -2.53 -15.23
N PRO A 146 -8.14 -2.62 -15.93
CA PRO A 146 -7.18 -3.71 -15.71
C PRO A 146 -6.17 -3.50 -14.57
N LEU A 147 -6.09 -2.28 -14.02
CA LEU A 147 -5.13 -1.89 -12.96
C LEU A 147 -5.74 -2.11 -11.57
#